data_AF-A0ABD4QVS5-F1
#
_entry.id   AF-A0ABD4QVS5-F1
#
_cell.length_a   1.000
_cell.length_b   1.000
_cell.length_c   1.000
_cell.angle_alpha   90.00
_cell.angle_beta   90.00
_cell.angle_gamma   90.00
#
_symmetry.space_group_name_H-M   'P 1'
#
loop_
_entity.id
_entity.type
_entity.pdbx_description
1 polymer ?
#
loop_
_entity_poly.entity_id
_entity_poly.type
_entity_poly.pdbx_seq_one_letter_code
_entity_poly.pdbx_strand_id
1 'polypeptide(L)'
;MFLDYFALGLLIFVALVIFYGIIVIHDIPYEIAKERDHPHQDAIHVSGWVSLFTLHAIWPFLWIWATLWRKDRGWGFTKLQEEQHDIHHRVDELIDQVATLTRELHELKAQPPVAQANIDHTSNQETK
;
A
#
# COMPACT_ATOMS: atom_id res chain seq x y z
N MET A 1 -21.08 -45.78 41.39
CA MET A 1 -19.71 -46.28 41.12
C MET A 1 -19.41 -46.40 39.63
N PHE A 2 -19.92 -47.40 38.88
CA PHE A 2 -19.63 -47.52 37.43
C PHE A 2 -20.08 -46.31 36.61
N LEU A 3 -21.30 -45.81 36.88
CA LEU A 3 -21.83 -44.62 36.21
C LEU A 3 -21.00 -43.36 36.49
N ASP A 4 -20.41 -43.24 37.68
CA ASP A 4 -19.57 -42.09 38.07
C ASP A 4 -18.22 -42.12 37.35
N TYR A 5 -17.59 -43.30 37.23
CA TYR A 5 -16.37 -43.47 36.42
C TYR A 5 -16.65 -43.29 34.92
N PHE A 6 -17.81 -43.75 34.44
CA PHE A 6 -18.24 -43.52 33.05
C PHE A 6 -18.49 -42.04 32.76
N ALA A 7 -19.19 -41.34 33.66
CA ALA A 7 -19.43 -39.90 33.56
C ALA A 7 -18.12 -39.11 33.63
N LEU A 8 -17.19 -39.49 34.51
CA LEU A 8 -15.85 -38.90 34.60
C LEU A 8 -15.07 -39.08 33.30
N GLY A 9 -15.09 -40.30 32.73
CA GLY A 9 -14.46 -40.59 31.45
C GLY A 9 -15.06 -39.77 30.30
N LEU A 10 -16.39 -39.70 30.23
CA LEU A 10 -17.10 -38.89 29.24
C LEU A 10 -16.80 -37.39 29.40
N LEU A 11 -16.70 -36.88 30.63
CA LEU A 11 -16.35 -35.50 30.90
C LEU A 11 -14.95 -35.16 30.41
N ILE A 12 -13.96 -36.02 30.68
CA ILE A 12 -12.60 -35.85 30.18
C ILE A 12 -12.57 -35.91 28.64
N PHE A 13 -13.31 -36.85 28.04
CA PHE A 13 -13.40 -36.98 26.59
C PHE A 13 -13.97 -35.71 25.94
N VAL A 14 -15.10 -35.20 26.45
CA VAL A 14 -15.70 -33.96 25.95
C VAL A 14 -14.75 -32.77 26.13
N ALA A 15 -14.08 -32.67 27.27
CA ALA A 15 -13.09 -31.62 27.51
C ALA A 15 -11.93 -31.67 26.49
N LEU A 16 -11.42 -32.86 26.19
CA LEU A 16 -10.39 -33.05 25.16
C LEU A 16 -10.91 -32.68 23.77
N VAL A 17 -12.12 -33.11 23.40
CA VAL A 17 -12.73 -32.77 22.11
C VAL A 17 -12.88 -31.26 21.94
N ILE A 18 -13.32 -30.54 22.98
CA ILE A 18 -13.41 -29.08 22.96
C ILE A 18 -12.01 -28.45 22.85
N PHE A 19 -11.05 -28.91 23.65
CA PHE A 19 -9.69 -28.39 23.65
C PHE A 19 -9.01 -28.53 22.27
N TYR A 20 -9.08 -29.73 21.67
CA TYR A 20 -8.55 -29.97 20.33
C TYR A 20 -9.34 -29.23 19.25
N GLY A 21 -10.66 -29.12 19.40
CA GLY A 21 -11.50 -28.34 18.47
C GLY A 21 -11.10 -26.87 18.43
N ILE A 22 -10.81 -26.27 19.58
CA ILE A 22 -10.33 -24.88 19.68
C ILE A 22 -8.97 -24.75 18.98
N ILE A 23 -8.03 -25.67 19.22
CA ILE A 23 -6.70 -25.64 18.59
C ILE A 23 -6.81 -25.64 17.06
N VAL A 24 -7.68 -26.47 16.48
CA VAL A 24 -7.89 -26.52 15.03
C VAL A 24 -8.49 -25.21 14.49
N ILE A 25 -9.47 -24.62 15.18
CA ILE A 25 -10.09 -23.35 14.76
C ILE A 25 -9.07 -22.19 14.77
N HIS A 26 -8.08 -22.25 15.66
CA HIS A 26 -7.02 -21.23 15.73
C HIS A 26 -6.06 -21.28 14.54
N ASP A 27 -5.91 -22.43 13.89
CA ASP A 27 -5.00 -22.60 12.76
C ASP A 27 -5.61 -22.12 11.42
N ILE A 28 -6.94 -21.97 11.35
CA ILE A 28 -7.67 -21.44 10.19
C ILE A 28 -7.10 -20.09 9.67
N PRO A 29 -6.89 -19.05 10.50
CA PRO A 29 -6.28 -17.79 10.06
C PRO A 29 -4.85 -17.97 9.51
N TYR A 30 -4.08 -18.92 10.05
CA TYR A 30 -2.74 -19.21 9.53
C TYR A 30 -2.83 -19.84 8.13
N GLU A 31 -3.77 -20.74 7.90
CA GLU A 31 -3.96 -21.39 6.60
C GLU A 31 -4.41 -20.39 5.53
N ILE A 32 -5.26 -19.41 5.89
CA ILE A 32 -5.64 -18.28 5.02
C ILE A 32 -4.41 -17.40 4.69
N ALA A 33 -3.56 -17.14 5.68
CA ALA A 33 -2.33 -16.38 5.47
C ALA A 33 -1.34 -17.11 4.55
N LYS A 34 -1.25 -18.44 4.67
CA LYS A 34 -0.41 -19.30 3.84
C LYS A 34 -0.89 -19.38 2.40
N GLU A 35 -2.18 -19.60 2.15
CA GLU A 35 -2.75 -19.56 0.79
C GLU A 35 -2.47 -18.23 0.10
N ARG A 36 -2.54 -17.14 0.87
CA ARG A 36 -2.29 -15.81 0.33
C ARG A 36 -0.81 -15.51 0.16
N ASP A 37 0.12 -16.20 0.82
CA ASP A 37 1.56 -15.88 0.82
C ASP A 37 1.86 -14.60 1.62
N HIS A 38 1.24 -14.49 2.79
CA HIS A 38 1.46 -13.39 3.71
C HIS A 38 2.93 -13.37 4.16
N PRO A 39 3.65 -12.24 4.13
CA PRO A 39 5.05 -12.17 4.56
C PRO A 39 5.25 -12.40 6.06
N HIS A 40 4.16 -12.40 6.84
CA HIS A 40 4.14 -12.56 8.30
C HIS A 40 3.40 -13.85 8.73
N GLN A 41 3.51 -14.92 7.94
CA GLN A 41 2.92 -16.23 8.25
C GLN A 41 3.34 -16.75 9.63
N ASP A 42 4.63 -16.65 9.97
CA ASP A 42 5.16 -17.10 11.26
C ASP A 42 4.61 -16.28 12.44
N ALA A 43 4.36 -14.98 12.21
CA ALA A 43 3.77 -14.12 13.24
C ALA A 43 2.31 -14.52 13.51
N ILE A 44 1.54 -14.88 12.47
CA ILE A 44 0.16 -15.36 12.62
C ILE A 44 0.12 -16.72 13.32
N HIS A 45 1.07 -17.61 13.04
CA HIS A 45 1.18 -18.88 13.75
C HIS A 45 1.51 -18.67 15.23
N VAL A 46 2.59 -17.93 15.55
CA VAL A 46 2.99 -17.67 16.95
C VAL A 46 1.89 -16.94 17.72
N SER A 47 1.21 -15.99 17.09
CA SER A 47 0.12 -15.25 17.73
C SER A 47 -1.15 -16.08 17.94
N GLY A 48 -1.39 -17.16 17.18
CA GLY A 48 -2.42 -18.15 17.48
C GLY A 48 -2.17 -18.88 18.82
N TRP A 49 -0.91 -19.18 19.13
CA TRP A 49 -0.52 -19.71 20.45
C TRP A 49 -0.65 -18.64 21.55
N VAL A 50 -0.30 -17.38 21.24
CA VAL A 50 -0.46 -16.26 22.19
C VAL A 50 -1.94 -15.94 22.44
N SER A 51 -2.84 -16.12 21.47
CA SER A 51 -4.27 -15.85 21.65
C SER A 51 -4.94 -16.82 22.62
N LEU A 52 -4.42 -18.05 22.75
CA LEU A 52 -4.82 -18.98 23.82
C LEU A 52 -4.52 -18.39 25.21
N PHE A 53 -3.40 -17.67 25.37
CA PHE A 53 -3.06 -17.00 26.61
C PHE A 53 -3.93 -15.75 26.85
N THR A 54 -4.27 -14.99 25.80
CA THR A 54 -5.08 -13.77 25.91
C THR A 54 -6.60 -14.02 25.85
N LEU A 55 -7.07 -15.22 26.21
CA LEU A 55 -8.49 -15.62 26.18
C LEU A 55 -9.18 -15.28 24.84
N HIS A 56 -8.49 -15.50 23.72
CA HIS A 56 -9.00 -15.31 22.36
C HIS A 56 -9.33 -13.85 21.98
N ALA A 57 -8.97 -12.86 22.79
CA ALA A 57 -9.26 -11.45 22.49
C ALA A 57 -8.58 -10.95 21.20
N ILE A 58 -7.36 -11.44 20.91
CA ILE A 58 -6.56 -11.03 19.74
C ILE A 58 -6.89 -11.87 18.48
N TRP A 59 -7.59 -13.00 18.67
CA TRP A 59 -7.94 -13.91 17.58
C TRP A 59 -8.79 -13.28 16.45
N PRO A 60 -9.90 -12.56 16.71
CA PRO A 60 -10.67 -11.96 15.62
C PRO A 60 -9.87 -10.89 14.86
N PHE A 61 -8.93 -10.23 15.54
CA PHE A 61 -8.03 -9.25 14.91
C PHE A 61 -7.03 -9.94 13.97
N LEU A 62 -6.47 -11.08 14.37
CA LEU A 62 -5.58 -11.90 13.54
C LEU A 62 -6.27 -12.39 12.27
N TRP A 63 -7.54 -12.77 12.37
CA TRP A 63 -8.33 -13.20 11.23
C TRP A 63 -8.57 -12.06 10.23
N ILE A 64 -8.88 -10.86 10.73
CA ILE A 64 -8.98 -9.65 9.89
C ILE A 64 -7.64 -9.36 9.21
N TRP A 65 -6.53 -9.49 9.94
CA TRP A 65 -5.22 -9.21 9.38
C TRP A 65 -4.81 -10.22 8.29
N ALA A 66 -5.06 -11.51 8.51
CA ALA A 66 -4.82 -12.57 7.52
C ALA A 66 -5.61 -12.33 6.21
N THR A 67 -6.83 -11.81 6.31
CA THR A 67 -7.69 -11.52 5.15
C THR A 67 -7.41 -10.18 4.48
N LEU A 68 -6.79 -9.24 5.19
CA LEU A 68 -6.48 -7.89 4.70
C LEU A 68 -5.40 -7.88 3.61
N TRP A 69 -4.47 -8.83 3.64
CA TRP A 69 -3.35 -8.87 2.72
C TRP A 69 -3.75 -9.47 1.36
N ARG A 70 -3.18 -8.90 0.29
CA ARG A 70 -3.40 -9.32 -1.11
C ARG A 70 -2.07 -9.34 -1.88
N LYS A 71 -1.82 -10.42 -2.64
CA LYS A 71 -0.65 -10.59 -3.53
C LYS A 71 -0.48 -9.40 -4.48
N ASP A 72 -1.57 -8.93 -5.07
CA ASP A 72 -1.52 -7.92 -6.15
C ASP A 72 -1.27 -6.49 -5.66
N ARG A 73 -1.40 -6.20 -4.36
CA ARG A 73 -1.26 -4.84 -3.80
C ARG A 73 -0.36 -4.74 -2.57
N GLY A 74 0.11 -5.88 -2.05
CA GLY A 74 0.84 -5.94 -0.78
C GLY A 74 0.01 -5.37 0.38
N TRP A 75 0.70 -4.87 1.41
CA TRP A 75 0.11 -3.96 2.38
C TRP A 75 -0.02 -2.62 1.68
N GLY A 76 -1.24 -2.13 1.44
CA GLY A 76 -1.63 -1.14 0.40
C GLY A 76 -0.86 0.18 0.26
N PHE A 77 0.23 0.39 0.99
CA PHE A 77 1.18 1.50 0.89
C PHE A 77 2.22 1.32 -0.22
N THR A 78 2.46 0.11 -0.74
CA THR A 78 3.47 -0.09 -1.80
C THR A 78 3.12 0.66 -3.10
N LYS A 79 1.83 0.70 -3.47
CA LYS A 79 1.37 1.50 -4.62
C LYS A 79 1.51 3.02 -4.42
N LEU A 80 1.33 3.49 -3.18
CA LEU A 80 1.50 4.91 -2.89
C LEU A 80 2.96 5.33 -2.99
N GLN A 81 3.91 4.44 -2.67
CA GLN A 81 5.34 4.73 -2.78
C GLN A 81 5.79 4.93 -4.24
N GLU A 82 5.28 4.11 -5.16
CA GLU A 82 5.56 4.24 -6.61
C GLU A 82 4.92 5.52 -7.18
N GLU A 83 3.65 5.80 -6.87
CA GLU A 83 3.01 7.06 -7.30
C GLU A 83 3.72 8.29 -6.72
N GLN A 84 4.19 8.24 -5.47
CA GLN A 84 4.96 9.32 -4.86
C GLN A 84 6.26 9.60 -5.63
N HIS A 85 7.02 8.56 -6.01
CA HIS A 85 8.27 8.74 -6.77
C HIS A 85 8.01 9.37 -8.15
N ASP A 86 6.99 8.90 -8.87
CA ASP A 86 6.63 9.44 -10.19
C ASP A 86 6.17 10.91 -10.10
N ILE A 87 5.43 11.27 -9.04
CA ILE A 87 5.00 12.66 -8.82
C ILE A 87 6.20 13.56 -8.51
N HIS A 88 7.16 13.12 -7.68
CA HIS A 88 8.35 13.93 -7.36
C HIS A 88 9.20 14.19 -8.61
N HIS A 89 9.41 13.18 -9.45
CA HIS A 89 10.15 13.35 -10.71
C HIS A 89 9.49 14.36 -11.66
N ARG A 90 8.17 14.32 -11.79
CA ARG A 90 7.43 15.29 -12.63
C ARG A 90 7.51 16.71 -12.07
N VAL A 91 7.47 16.86 -10.75
CA VAL A 91 7.61 18.17 -10.09
C VAL A 91 9.00 18.76 -10.35
N ASP A 92 10.07 17.97 -10.21
CA ASP A 92 11.43 18.43 -10.49
C ASP A 92 11.60 18.86 -11.96
N GLU A 93 11.07 18.07 -12.91
CA GLU A 93 11.11 18.40 -14.33
C GLU A 93 10.35 19.72 -14.63
N LEU A 94 9.18 19.93 -14.01
CA LEU A 94 8.41 21.15 -14.17
C LEU A 94 9.15 22.37 -13.60
N ILE A 95 9.86 22.23 -12.48
CA ILE A 95 10.67 23.30 -11.89
C ILE A 95 11.77 23.73 -12.86
N ASP A 96 12.48 22.77 -13.47
CA ASP A 96 13.54 23.04 -14.44
C ASP A 96 13.00 23.70 -15.72
N GLN A 97 11.83 23.24 -16.20
CA GLN A 97 11.17 23.87 -17.35
C GLN A 97 10.78 25.32 -17.05
N VAL A 98 10.18 25.59 -15.88
CA VAL A 98 9.80 26.96 -15.47
C VAL A 98 11.04 27.85 -15.33
N ALA A 99 12.13 27.33 -14.76
CA ALA A 99 13.40 28.06 -14.63
C ALA A 99 14.01 28.41 -16.01
N THR A 100 13.95 27.48 -16.95
CA THR A 100 14.46 27.66 -18.32
C THR A 100 13.64 28.69 -19.09
N LEU A 101 12.31 28.56 -19.09
CA LEU A 101 11.41 29.50 -19.74
C LEU A 101 11.54 30.91 -19.16
N THR A 102 11.76 31.02 -17.85
CA THR A 102 11.98 32.30 -17.19
C THR A 102 13.27 32.96 -17.66
N ARG A 103 14.34 32.19 -17.92
CA ARG A 103 15.58 32.71 -18.51
C ARG A 103 15.38 33.18 -19.93
N GLU A 104 14.77 32.37 -20.79
CA GLU A 104 14.50 32.73 -22.18
C GLU A 104 13.66 34.01 -22.27
N LEU A 105 12.62 34.14 -21.45
CA LEU A 105 11.83 35.37 -21.38
C LEU A 105 12.64 36.58 -20.92
N HIS A 106 13.56 36.42 -19.96
CA HIS A 106 14.45 37.51 -19.56
C HIS A 106 15.41 37.90 -20.69
N GLU A 107 15.95 36.95 -21.44
CA GLU A 107 16.81 37.22 -22.59
C GLU A 107 16.04 37.93 -23.71
N LEU A 108 14.86 37.42 -24.09
CA LEU A 108 13.98 38.03 -25.09
C LEU A 108 13.51 39.43 -24.68
N LYS A 109 13.25 39.66 -23.39
CA LYS A 109 12.81 40.97 -22.88
C LYS A 109 13.98 41.95 -22.65
N ALA A 110 15.19 41.45 -22.46
CA ALA A 110 16.42 42.25 -22.39
C ALA A 110 16.95 42.61 -23.79
N GLN A 111 16.53 41.88 -24.84
CA GLN A 111 16.74 42.28 -26.22
C GLN A 111 15.89 43.55 -26.51
N PRO A 112 16.48 44.67 -26.97
CA PRO A 112 15.70 45.83 -27.41
C PRO A 112 14.78 45.43 -28.58
N PRO A 113 13.70 46.18 -28.87
CA PRO A 113 12.81 45.87 -29.98
C PRO A 113 13.55 46.06 -31.32
N VAL A 114 14.08 44.99 -31.90
CA VAL A 114 14.72 45.02 -33.24
C VAL A 114 13.76 44.56 -34.35
N ALA A 115 12.48 44.36 -34.08
CA ALA A 115 11.53 43.85 -35.07
C ALA A 115 10.28 44.74 -35.24
N GLN A 116 10.48 46.03 -35.52
CA GLN A 116 9.42 46.86 -36.12
C GLN A 116 9.92 47.92 -37.12
N ALA A 117 11.21 47.94 -37.47
CA ALA A 117 11.80 49.01 -38.28
C ALA A 117 11.90 48.72 -39.80
N ASN A 118 11.25 47.68 -40.35
CA ASN A 118 11.44 47.33 -41.77
C ASN A 118 10.17 47.13 -42.59
N ILE A 119 9.09 47.86 -42.29
CA ILE A 119 7.88 47.90 -43.14
C ILE A 119 7.71 49.26 -43.84
N ASP A 120 8.56 50.26 -43.57
CA ASP A 120 8.30 51.65 -43.98
C ASP A 120 9.07 52.15 -45.21
N HIS A 121 9.81 51.29 -45.94
CA HIS A 121 10.73 51.75 -47.00
C HIS A 121 10.39 51.39 -48.46
N THR A 122 9.21 50.84 -48.76
CA THR A 122 8.81 50.50 -50.15
C THR A 122 7.50 51.17 -50.59
N SER A 123 7.37 52.50 -50.46
CA SER A 123 6.26 53.25 -51.09
C SER A 123 6.65 54.54 -51.82
N ASN A 124 7.94 54.92 -51.88
CA ASN A 124 8.39 56.16 -52.51
C ASN A 124 9.43 55.95 -53.62
N GLN A 125 9.21 54.98 -54.51
CA GLN A 125 9.88 54.89 -55.81
C GLN A 125 8.88 54.64 -56.94
N GLU A 126 7.90 55.53 -57.08
CA GLU A 126 7.12 55.63 -58.33
C GLU A 126 7.02 57.11 -58.72
N THR A 127 8.11 57.63 -59.29
CA THR A 127 8.13 58.86 -60.08
C THR A 127 8.42 58.48 -61.53
N LYS A 128 7.40 58.53 -62.39
CA LYS A 128 7.53 59.15 -63.71
C LYS A 128 6.17 59.48 -64.34
#